data_AF-A0A421JJW3-F1
#
_entry.id   AF-A0A421JJW3-F1
#
_cell.length_a   1.000
_cell.length_b   1.000
_cell.length_c   1.000
_cell.angle_alpha   90.00
_cell.angle_beta   90.00
_cell.angle_gamma   90.00
#
_symmetry.space_group_name_H-M   'P 1'
#
loop_
_entity.id
_entity.type
_entity.pdbx_description
1 polymer ?
#
loop_
_entity_poly.entity_id
_entity_poly.type
_entity_poly.pdbx_seq_one_letter_code
_entity_poly.pdbx_strand_id
1 'polypeptide(L)' 'MAAHFAKYVRHAAAAKPHVSPAIYWTAKLSGATMWFWIMYRIKEDGPVMFGMKLPHEHH' A
#
# COMPACT_ATOMS: atom_id res chain seq x y z
N MET A 1 -18.33 -32.87 -14.06
CA MET A 1 -18.10 -32.62 -12.62
C MET A 1 -16.88 -33.43 -12.14
N ALA A 2 -15.64 -33.16 -12.59
CA ALA A 2 -14.49 -33.99 -12.18
C ALA A 2 -13.07 -33.35 -12.31
N ALA A 3 -12.90 -32.15 -12.87
CA ALA A 3 -11.56 -31.62 -13.18
C ALA A 3 -10.91 -30.76 -12.08
N HIS A 4 -11.61 -30.44 -10.98
CA HIS A 4 -11.08 -29.55 -9.94
C HIS A 4 -10.03 -30.21 -9.03
N PHE A 5 -10.03 -31.53 -8.89
CA PHE A 5 -9.09 -32.25 -8.01
C PHE A 5 -7.68 -32.38 -8.58
N ALA A 6 -7.52 -32.37 -9.91
CA ALA A 6 -6.21 -32.46 -10.57
C ALA A 6 -5.39 -31.15 -10.49
N LYS A 7 -6.02 -30.04 -10.12
CA LYS A 7 -5.39 -28.70 -10.10
C LYS A 7 -4.60 -28.40 -8.83
N TYR A 8 -4.81 -29.19 -7.77
CA TYR A 8 -4.13 -29.03 -6.49
C TYR A 8 -2.96 -30.01 -6.38
N VAL A 9 -1.76 -29.53 -6.68
CA VAL A 9 -0.54 -30.31 -6.47
C VAL A 9 -0.21 -30.29 -4.97
N ARG A 10 -0.27 -31.46 -4.33
CA ARG A 10 0.16 -31.61 -2.93
C ARG A 10 1.68 -31.54 -2.86
N HIS A 11 2.21 -30.84 -1.86
CA HIS A 11 3.66 -30.70 -1.58
C HIS A 11 4.48 -30.01 -2.68
N ALA A 12 3.85 -29.24 -3.56
CA ALA A 12 4.53 -28.33 -4.48
C ALA A 12 4.41 -26.87 -4.01
N ALA A 13 5.27 -25.99 -4.55
CA ALA A 13 5.17 -24.56 -4.29
C ALA A 13 3.80 -24.02 -4.73
N ALA A 14 3.22 -23.13 -3.92
CA ALA A 14 1.93 -22.54 -4.20
C ALA A 14 1.98 -21.74 -5.53
N ALA A 15 1.02 -22.00 -6.42
CA ALA A 15 0.89 -21.25 -7.65
C ALA A 15 0.52 -19.78 -7.35
N LYS A 16 0.93 -18.87 -8.24
CA LYS A 16 0.57 -17.44 -8.12
C LYS A 16 -0.95 -17.29 -8.13
N PRO A 17 -1.53 -16.55 -7.18
CA PRO A 17 -2.97 -16.34 -7.12
C PRO A 17 -3.44 -15.52 -8.33
N HIS A 18 -4.61 -15.86 -8.88
CA HIS A 18 -5.26 -15.03 -9.87
C HIS A 18 -5.97 -13.88 -9.16
N VAL A 19 -5.46 -12.66 -9.33
CA VAL A 19 -6.05 -11.43 -8.79
C VAL A 19 -6.66 -10.64 -9.93
N SER A 20 -7.86 -10.10 -9.73
CA SER A 20 -8.48 -9.28 -10.77
C SER A 20 -7.65 -8.01 -10.99
N PRO A 21 -7.50 -7.53 -12.24
CA PRO A 21 -6.78 -6.30 -12.52
C PRO A 21 -7.35 -5.10 -11.76
N ALA A 22 -8.67 -5.06 -11.54
CA ALA A 22 -9.33 -4.01 -10.78
C ALA A 22 -8.81 -3.96 -9.34
N ILE A 23 -8.71 -5.10 -8.65
CA ILE A 23 -8.20 -5.16 -7.27
C ILE A 23 -6.72 -4.77 -7.22
N TYR A 24 -5.92 -5.20 -8.19
CA TYR A 24 -4.51 -4.83 -8.27
C TYR A 24 -4.32 -3.32 -8.38
N TRP A 25 -5.06 -2.67 -9.29
CA TRP A 25 -4.95 -1.23 -9.51
C TRP A 25 -5.53 -0.39 -8.38
N THR A 26 -6.65 -0.80 -7.78
CA THR A 26 -7.22 -0.08 -6.64
C THR A 26 -6.30 -0.14 -5.43
N ALA A 27 -5.70 -1.31 -5.14
CA ALA A 27 -4.70 -1.44 -4.07
C ALA A 27 -3.46 -0.58 -4.33
N LYS A 28 -3.02 -0.50 -5.58
CA LYS A 28 -1.86 0.33 -5.96
C LYS A 28 -2.16 1.82 -5.83
N LEU A 29 -3.33 2.25 -6.26
CA LEU A 29 -3.76 3.65 -6.15
C LEU A 29 -3.95 4.06 -4.69
N SER A 30 -4.57 3.23 -3.85
CA SER A 30 -4.73 3.55 -2.43
C SER A 30 -3.39 3.63 -1.70
N GLY A 31 -2.46 2.71 -1.99
CA GLY A 31 -1.10 2.77 -1.46
C GLY A 31 -0.34 4.03 -1.92
N ALA A 32 -0.50 4.42 -3.19
CA ALA A 32 0.09 5.63 -3.72
C ALA A 32 -0.48 6.90 -3.04
N THR A 33 -1.80 6.97 -2.85
CA THR A 33 -2.46 8.07 -2.15
C THR A 33 -1.97 8.19 -0.71
N MET A 34 -1.79 7.07 0.00
CA MET A 34 -1.26 7.08 1.37
C MET A 34 0.16 7.68 1.41
N TRP A 35 1.06 7.20 0.56
CA TRP A 35 2.44 7.70 0.55
C TRP A 35 2.54 9.15 0.07
N PHE A 36 1.73 9.53 -0.92
CA PHE A 36 1.59 10.91 -1.35
C PHE A 36 1.20 11.81 -0.18
N TRP A 37 0.20 11.40 0.61
CA TRP A 37 -0.25 12.18 1.77
C TRP A 37 0.85 12.33 2.83
N ILE A 38 1.56 11.25 3.15
CA ILE A 38 2.68 11.29 4.11
C ILE A 38 3.75 12.28 3.64
N MET A 39 4.18 12.19 2.38
CA MET A 39 5.20 13.09 1.83
C MET A 39 4.72 14.54 1.76
N TYR A 40 3.45 14.75 1.42
CA TYR A 40 2.83 16.06 1.42
C TYR A 40 2.85 16.69 2.82
N ARG A 41 2.43 15.94 3.85
CA ARG A 41 2.46 16.42 5.24
C ARG A 41 3.88 16.59 5.78
N ILE A 42 4.84 15.76 5.34
CA ILE A 42 6.27 15.97 5.63
C ILE A 42 6.79 17.28 5.03
N LYS A 43 6.34 17.66 3.85
CA LYS A 43 6.73 18.93 3.24
C LYS A 43 6.14 20.13 3.98
N GLU A 44 4.88 20.05 4.37
CA GLU A 44 4.17 21.16 5.04
C GLU A 44 4.57 21.30 6.51
N ASP A 45 4.50 20.21 7.26
CA ASP A 45 4.77 20.20 8.71
C ASP A 45 6.23 19.83 9.02
N GLY A 46 7.08 19.66 8.00
CA GLY A 46 8.48 19.26 8.15
C GLY A 46 9.25 20.04 9.23
N PRO A 47 9.16 21.38 9.29
CA PRO A 47 9.83 22.14 10.33
C PRO A 47 9.35 21.82 11.75
N VAL A 48 8.06 21.51 11.94
CA VAL A 48 7.48 21.14 13.24
C VAL A 48 7.80 19.68 13.58
N MET A 49 7.68 18.78 12.61
CA MET A 49 7.94 17.34 12.80
C MET A 49 9.42 17.02 13.01
N PHE A 50 10.33 17.77 12.40
CA PHE A 50 11.78 17.64 12.59
C PHE A 50 12.32 18.54 13.72
N GLY A 51 11.46 19.15 14.53
CA GLY A 51 11.86 19.91 15.72
C GLY A 51 12.64 21.21 15.43
N MET A 52 12.60 21.69 14.18
CA MET A 52 13.23 22.94 13.77
C MET A 52 12.37 24.17 14.12
N LYS A 53 11.08 23.99 14.43
CA LYS A 53 10.16 25.02 14.91
C LYS A 53 9.29 24.48 16.04
N LEU A 54 9.07 25.26 17.09
CA LEU A 54 8.10 24.91 18.14
C LEU A 54 6.67 25.06 17.58
N PRO A 55 5.73 24.18 17.94
CA PRO A 55 4.36 24.19 17.42
C PRO A 55 3.56 25.50 17.70
N HIS A 56 4.12 26.41 18.50
CA HIS A 56 3.51 27.67 18.90
C HIS A 56 4.18 28.92 18.30
N GLU A 57 5.20 28.79 17.44
CA GLU A 57 5.89 29.97 16.85
C GLU A 57 5.18 30.54 15.61
N HIS A 58 3.91 30.19 15.40
CA HIS A 58 3.09 30.68 14.29
C HIS A 58 2.40 32.03 14.60
N HIS A 59 3.07 32.91 15.37
CA HIS A 59 2.63 34.29 15.61
C HIS A 59 3.24 35.24 14.57
#